data_AF-A0A0R3VUN4-F1
#
_entry.id   AF-A0A0R3VUN4-F1
#
_cell.length_a   1.000
_cell.length_b   1.000
_cell.length_c   1.000
_cell.angle_alpha   90.00
_cell.angle_beta   90.00
_cell.angle_gamma   90.00
#
_symmetry.space_group_name_H-M   'P 1'
#
loop_
_entity.id
_entity.type
_entity.pdbx_description
1 polymer ?
#
loop_
_entity_poly.entity_id
_entity_poly.type
_entity_poly.pdbx_seq_one_letter_code
_entity_poly.pdbx_strand_id
1 'polypeptide(L)'
;MLAPTIASISIECDVGVPCAVDGSWCPWSSSVVKCSAACGDSGMGLRIRLCACPSPAHGGKSCPPPPGAKEAAMLALSHLHKAPTHKATGGSKEDGDDDLPMPTAADIAAIADGSGKWDACNRKFCPYLKRLTEYEVNITLDDLRLQRPEDAWVWSGGLPASRNDPVGLHCSPQLRSRTEVYDKRYRFPRARAMWTRSVGRSEYQAYDFVGIPLRDSRRLQISRDRLVIRSLDEADEGIYRYGYEYEPLQFATICFFAVYLSDKVVTIESGKPFTLTCNAEGLWPIIQQTPTDNWKTFWTYRPDAKAAALGTKPIEKLWAADLKPPRIMEEEETFANASGEATMVLTLFDTEKRRLDAVAYAMSGYYQCIVQNAPKGLGEHNFVTNALQLLVVSPPTLTERVRRFFTERWIAIVYLLVVLVIVVLLYTLLIRLRANRVASLRTWEALEEEKKRAKLITAGEIKVKTR
;
A
#
# COMPACT_ATOMS: atom_id res chain seq x y z
N MET A 1 14.45 35.58 -58.01
CA MET A 1 15.82 35.97 -58.45
C MET A 1 16.80 35.09 -57.70
N LEU A 2 17.73 34.44 -58.42
CA LEU A 2 18.69 33.50 -57.84
C LEU A 2 19.94 34.25 -57.34
N ALA A 3 20.55 33.78 -56.25
CA ALA A 3 21.78 34.33 -55.71
C ALA A 3 22.98 34.03 -56.62
N PRO A 4 24.00 34.91 -56.68
CA PRO A 4 25.16 34.71 -57.55
C PRO A 4 26.05 33.57 -57.03
N THR A 5 26.45 32.68 -57.94
CA THR A 5 27.48 31.67 -57.71
C THR A 5 28.85 32.35 -57.55
N ILE A 6 29.54 32.07 -56.44
CA ILE A 6 30.93 32.52 -56.23
C ILE A 6 31.82 31.82 -57.26
N ALA A 7 32.46 32.60 -58.14
CA ALA A 7 33.42 32.08 -59.09
C ALA A 7 34.72 31.66 -58.37
N SER A 8 35.14 30.42 -58.56
CA SER A 8 36.44 29.93 -58.11
C SER A 8 37.55 30.51 -58.97
N ILE A 9 38.38 31.39 -58.41
CA ILE A 9 39.59 31.90 -59.07
C ILE A 9 40.67 30.83 -58.95
N SER A 10 41.00 30.16 -60.07
CA SER A 10 42.20 29.33 -60.19
C SER A 10 43.39 30.22 -60.53
N ILE A 11 44.47 30.12 -59.74
CA ILE A 11 45.73 30.81 -60.00
C ILE A 11 46.67 29.81 -60.68
N GLU A 12 47.13 30.12 -61.90
CA GLU A 12 48.22 29.38 -62.55
C GLU A 12 49.51 29.52 -61.72
N CYS A 13 50.19 28.41 -61.44
CA CYS A 13 51.42 28.40 -60.66
C CYS A 13 52.63 28.33 -61.60
N ASP A 14 53.39 29.43 -61.70
CA ASP A 14 54.58 29.51 -62.55
C ASP A 14 55.71 28.56 -62.12
N VAL A 15 56.48 28.11 -63.12
CA VAL A 15 57.42 26.99 -63.02
C VAL A 15 58.57 27.30 -62.05
N GLY A 16 58.41 26.89 -60.79
CA GLY A 16 59.44 26.98 -59.74
C GLY A 16 58.90 27.16 -58.33
N VAL A 17 57.64 27.61 -58.17
CA VAL A 17 57.01 27.78 -56.84
C VAL A 17 55.80 26.85 -56.71
N PRO A 18 55.75 25.97 -55.69
CA PRO A 18 54.60 25.08 -55.49
C PRO A 18 53.33 25.87 -55.10
N CYS A 19 52.19 25.48 -55.66
CA CYS A 19 50.89 26.12 -55.45
C CYS A 19 50.48 26.13 -53.97
N ALA A 20 49.85 27.23 -53.54
CA ALA A 20 49.14 27.29 -52.27
C ALA A 20 48.04 26.22 -52.20
N VAL A 21 48.10 25.35 -51.19
CA VAL A 21 47.08 24.34 -50.91
C VAL A 21 46.31 24.79 -49.68
N ASP A 22 45.06 25.24 -49.87
CA ASP A 22 44.16 25.55 -48.76
C ASP A 22 43.81 24.25 -48.01
N GLY A 23 43.87 24.29 -46.67
CA GLY A 23 43.59 23.14 -45.82
C GLY A 23 42.11 22.77 -45.80
N SER A 24 41.83 21.48 -45.71
CA SER A 24 40.47 20.97 -45.57
C SER A 24 40.32 20.00 -44.38
N TRP A 25 39.13 20.05 -43.79
CA TRP A 25 38.77 19.26 -42.62
C TRP A 25 38.65 17.78 -42.98
N CYS A 26 39.42 16.94 -42.30
CA CYS A 26 39.19 15.50 -42.30
C CYS A 26 37.82 15.15 -41.72
N PRO A 27 37.27 13.96 -42.03
CA PRO A 27 36.11 13.42 -41.33
C PRO A 27 36.29 13.41 -39.81
N TRP A 28 35.18 13.54 -39.08
CA TRP A 28 35.18 13.40 -37.62
C TRP A 28 35.66 12.02 -37.17
N SER A 29 36.32 11.96 -36.01
CA SER A 29 36.73 10.72 -35.35
C SER A 29 35.55 9.74 -35.23
N SER A 30 35.84 8.44 -35.36
CA SER A 30 34.82 7.39 -35.23
C SER A 30 34.26 7.31 -33.80
N SER A 31 35.09 7.59 -32.80
CA SER A 31 34.74 7.66 -31.38
C SER A 31 34.58 9.09 -30.87
N VAL A 32 33.81 9.22 -29.80
CA VAL A 32 33.75 10.40 -28.92
C VAL A 32 34.57 10.06 -27.67
N VAL A 33 35.45 10.96 -27.24
CA VAL A 33 36.36 10.79 -26.09
C VAL A 33 35.97 11.72 -24.95
N LYS A 34 36.55 11.52 -23.76
CA LYS A 34 36.26 12.32 -22.55
C LYS A 34 34.76 12.41 -22.25
N CYS A 35 34.17 11.24 -21.97
CA CYS A 35 32.75 11.16 -21.67
C CYS A 35 32.41 11.66 -20.27
N SER A 36 31.43 12.55 -20.17
CA SER A 36 30.88 13.07 -18.92
C SER A 36 30.00 12.07 -18.14
N ALA A 37 30.05 10.79 -18.49
CA ALA A 37 29.29 9.69 -17.88
C ALA A 37 30.00 8.36 -18.15
N ALA A 38 29.79 7.33 -17.31
CA ALA A 38 30.32 5.98 -17.54
C ALA A 38 29.41 5.10 -18.42
N CYS A 39 28.11 5.41 -18.45
CA CYS A 39 27.07 4.65 -19.15
C CYS A 39 25.83 5.54 -19.41
N GLY A 40 24.80 4.99 -20.03
CA GLY A 40 23.55 5.68 -20.36
C GLY A 40 23.60 6.46 -21.68
N ASP A 41 22.50 7.15 -21.98
CA ASP A 41 22.33 7.95 -23.21
C ASP A 41 22.50 9.46 -22.98
N SER A 42 22.74 9.88 -21.72
CA SER A 42 22.86 11.29 -21.31
C SER A 42 24.31 11.80 -21.24
N GLY A 43 25.29 10.97 -21.58
CA GLY A 43 26.69 11.37 -21.64
C GLY A 43 26.95 12.29 -22.84
N MET A 44 27.83 13.26 -22.65
CA MET A 44 28.38 14.09 -23.72
C MET A 44 29.91 14.02 -23.66
N GLY A 45 30.57 14.19 -24.80
CA GLY A 45 32.02 14.18 -24.87
C GLY A 45 32.56 14.89 -26.10
N LEU A 46 33.88 14.95 -26.20
CA LEU A 46 34.57 15.60 -27.31
C LEU A 46 34.76 14.64 -28.48
N ARG A 47 34.30 15.07 -29.66
CA ARG A 47 34.63 14.47 -30.95
C ARG A 47 35.60 15.38 -31.68
N ILE A 48 36.62 14.82 -32.33
CA ILE A 48 37.72 15.60 -32.93
C ILE A 48 37.87 15.34 -34.42
N ARG A 49 38.45 16.30 -35.14
CA ARG A 49 38.89 16.20 -36.54
C ARG A 49 40.14 17.03 -36.76
N LEU A 50 40.89 16.71 -37.82
CA LEU A 50 42.15 17.38 -38.16
C LEU A 50 41.98 18.25 -39.40
N CYS A 51 42.69 19.38 -39.46
CA CYS A 51 42.85 20.19 -40.66
C CYS A 51 44.02 19.64 -41.49
N ALA A 52 43.81 18.48 -42.11
CA ALA A 52 44.87 17.68 -42.73
C ALA A 52 44.45 16.92 -44.01
N CYS A 53 43.26 17.19 -44.55
CA CYS A 53 42.70 16.44 -45.68
C CYS A 53 42.32 17.35 -46.89
N PRO A 54 43.28 18.02 -47.56
CA PRO A 54 44.72 18.07 -47.29
C PRO A 54 45.11 19.07 -46.18
N SER A 55 46.36 19.00 -45.72
CA SER A 55 46.96 20.01 -44.84
C SER A 55 47.23 21.31 -45.59
N PRO A 56 47.12 22.49 -44.95
CA PRO A 56 47.57 23.75 -45.53
C PRO A 56 49.05 23.68 -45.93
N ALA A 57 49.38 24.04 -47.16
CA ALA A 57 50.76 24.07 -47.66
C ALA A 57 51.02 25.29 -48.55
N HIS A 58 52.30 25.67 -48.66
CA HIS A 58 52.79 26.71 -49.58
C HIS A 58 52.03 28.06 -49.50
N GLY A 59 51.66 28.47 -48.29
CA GLY A 59 50.93 29.72 -48.05
C GLY A 59 49.40 29.62 -48.15
N GLY A 60 48.85 28.43 -48.37
CA GLY A 60 47.41 28.18 -48.31
C GLY A 60 46.80 28.38 -46.91
N LYS A 61 45.49 28.63 -46.87
CA LYS A 61 44.73 29.00 -45.68
C LYS A 61 44.50 27.81 -44.75
N SER A 62 44.46 28.07 -43.45
CA SER A 62 43.94 27.13 -42.45
C SER A 62 42.44 26.89 -42.62
N CYS A 63 41.96 25.73 -42.17
CA CYS A 63 40.56 25.37 -42.24
C CYS A 63 39.70 26.36 -41.43
N PRO A 64 38.61 26.90 -41.99
CA PRO A 64 37.74 27.83 -41.27
C PRO A 64 36.90 27.09 -40.20
N PRO A 65 36.65 27.72 -39.03
CA PRO A 65 35.72 27.19 -38.04
C PRO A 65 34.30 27.14 -38.63
N PRO A 66 33.47 26.14 -38.26
CA PRO A 66 32.09 26.06 -38.72
C PRO A 66 31.24 27.20 -38.10
N PRO A 67 30.15 27.62 -38.76
CA PRO A 67 29.19 28.55 -38.16
C PRO A 67 28.66 27.99 -36.82
N GLY A 68 28.61 28.82 -35.78
CA GLY A 68 28.18 28.40 -34.44
C GLY A 68 29.28 27.83 -33.53
N ALA A 69 30.54 27.73 -33.98
CA ALA A 69 31.64 27.14 -33.21
C ALA A 69 31.92 27.88 -31.88
N LYS A 70 31.89 29.22 -31.89
CA LYS A 70 32.16 30.05 -30.71
C LYS A 70 31.02 29.97 -29.69
N GLU A 71 29.80 29.94 -30.19
CA GLU A 71 28.57 29.80 -29.42
C GLU A 71 28.51 28.40 -28.75
N ALA A 72 28.90 27.35 -29.49
CA ALA A 72 29.03 26.00 -28.95
C ALA A 72 30.15 25.89 -27.88
N ALA A 73 31.27 26.58 -28.07
CA ALA A 73 32.34 26.65 -27.08
C ALA A 73 31.91 27.40 -25.80
N MET A 74 31.15 28.50 -25.93
CA MET A 74 30.55 29.20 -24.78
C MET A 74 29.54 28.32 -24.03
N LEU A 75 28.74 27.53 -24.75
CA LEU A 75 27.84 26.55 -24.12
C LEU A 75 28.63 25.49 -23.34
N ALA A 76 29.69 24.92 -23.93
CA ALA A 76 30.56 23.96 -23.25
C ALA A 76 31.24 24.54 -22.00
N LEU A 77 31.70 25.80 -22.06
CA LEU A 77 32.24 26.53 -20.90
C LEU A 77 31.21 26.69 -19.77
N SER A 78 29.92 26.90 -20.10
CA SER A 78 28.86 27.00 -19.09
C SER A 78 28.61 25.70 -18.31
N HIS A 79 28.90 24.54 -18.91
CA HIS A 79 28.82 23.25 -18.22
C HIS A 79 29.95 23.06 -17.21
N LEU A 80 31.14 23.63 -17.44
CA LEU A 80 32.26 23.61 -16.49
C LEU A 80 31.98 24.48 -15.26
N HIS A 81 31.42 25.68 -15.45
CA HIS A 81 31.07 26.56 -14.33
C HIS A 81 29.91 26.03 -13.47
N LYS A 82 29.18 25.00 -13.93
CA LYS A 82 28.14 24.30 -13.16
C LYS A 82 28.64 23.05 -12.43
N ALA A 83 29.88 22.60 -12.68
CA ALA A 83 30.44 21.48 -11.94
C ALA A 83 30.80 21.92 -10.51
N PRO A 84 30.45 21.13 -9.47
CA PRO A 84 30.87 21.45 -8.11
C PRO A 84 32.40 21.44 -8.02
N THR A 85 32.97 22.44 -7.33
CA THR A 85 34.42 22.55 -7.16
C THR A 85 34.91 21.50 -6.16
N HIS A 86 35.21 20.28 -6.64
CA HIS A 86 35.92 19.27 -5.86
C HIS A 86 37.35 19.78 -5.58
N LYS A 87 37.54 20.36 -4.39
CA LYS A 87 38.89 20.60 -3.85
C LYS A 87 39.52 19.25 -3.54
N ALA A 88 40.66 18.97 -4.16
CA ALA A 88 41.49 17.84 -3.81
C ALA A 88 42.08 18.03 -2.40
N THR A 89 41.43 17.44 -1.40
CA THR A 89 42.00 17.15 -0.08
C THR A 89 41.81 15.66 0.18
N GLY A 90 42.91 14.92 0.28
CA GLY A 90 42.89 13.46 0.23
C GLY A 90 42.26 12.79 1.45
N GLY A 91 41.58 11.68 1.19
CA GLY A 91 41.04 10.77 2.20
C GLY A 91 40.25 9.63 1.53
N SER A 92 40.59 8.38 1.88
CA SER A 92 39.86 7.12 1.61
C SER A 92 39.38 6.82 0.17
N LYS A 93 39.88 5.72 -0.39
CA LYS A 93 39.19 4.95 -1.44
C LYS A 93 37.90 4.36 -0.86
N GLU A 94 36.76 4.69 -1.43
CA GLU A 94 35.54 3.87 -1.40
C GLU A 94 34.99 3.77 -2.82
N ASP A 95 34.46 2.59 -3.18
CA ASP A 95 34.14 2.24 -4.57
C ASP A 95 32.95 3.04 -5.12
N GLY A 96 33.15 3.74 -6.25
CA GLY A 96 32.08 3.79 -7.27
C GLY A 96 31.68 5.11 -7.93
N ASP A 97 32.47 6.19 -7.90
CA ASP A 97 32.20 7.36 -8.79
C ASP A 97 33.48 8.17 -9.12
N ASP A 98 34.59 7.49 -9.44
CA ASP A 98 35.90 8.09 -9.73
C ASP A 98 35.91 8.97 -11.01
N ASP A 99 36.16 10.28 -10.83
CA ASP A 99 36.65 11.27 -11.81
C ASP A 99 36.23 11.08 -13.27
N LEU A 100 34.95 11.32 -13.56
CA LEU A 100 34.46 11.46 -14.94
C LEU A 100 35.13 12.66 -15.65
N PRO A 101 35.76 12.46 -16.82
CA PRO A 101 36.59 13.49 -17.46
C PRO A 101 35.76 14.65 -18.01
N MET A 102 35.75 15.76 -17.29
CA MET A 102 35.23 17.05 -17.74
C MET A 102 36.08 17.65 -18.88
N PRO A 103 35.48 18.44 -19.80
CA PRO A 103 36.23 19.08 -20.87
C PRO A 103 37.25 20.09 -20.32
N THR A 104 38.48 20.04 -20.79
CA THR A 104 39.53 20.99 -20.38
C THR A 104 39.46 22.28 -21.20
N ALA A 105 40.20 23.31 -20.77
CA ALA A 105 40.32 24.56 -21.55
C ALA A 105 40.81 24.32 -23.00
N ALA A 106 41.63 23.29 -23.23
CA ALA A 106 42.07 22.89 -24.57
C ALA A 106 40.93 22.26 -25.40
N ASP A 107 40.02 21.51 -24.77
CA ASP A 107 38.86 20.93 -25.43
C ASP A 107 37.86 22.02 -25.87
N ILE A 108 37.69 23.06 -25.06
CA ILE A 108 36.87 24.24 -25.40
C ILE A 108 37.50 25.03 -26.56
N ALA A 109 38.83 25.21 -26.55
CA ALA A 109 39.56 25.85 -27.64
C ALA A 109 39.37 25.09 -28.96
N ALA A 110 39.45 23.75 -28.93
CA ALA A 110 39.16 22.90 -30.08
C ALA A 110 37.71 23.06 -30.60
N ILE A 111 36.72 23.20 -29.71
CA ILE A 111 35.34 23.48 -30.14
C ILE A 111 35.24 24.88 -30.79
N ALA A 112 35.96 25.88 -30.27
CA ALA A 112 35.95 27.25 -30.79
C ALA A 112 36.66 27.42 -32.14
N ASP A 113 37.76 26.69 -32.38
CA ASP A 113 38.47 26.67 -33.67
C ASP A 113 37.85 25.70 -34.71
N GLY A 114 36.93 24.84 -34.26
CA GLY A 114 36.19 23.91 -35.10
C GLY A 114 36.87 22.56 -35.33
N SER A 115 38.03 22.28 -34.71
CA SER A 115 38.65 20.95 -34.68
C SER A 115 37.94 19.99 -33.71
N GLY A 116 37.18 20.51 -32.75
CA GLY A 116 36.38 19.78 -31.78
C GLY A 116 34.87 20.00 -31.97
N LYS A 117 34.08 19.05 -31.46
CA LYS A 117 32.62 19.14 -31.36
C LYS A 117 32.14 18.42 -30.10
N TRP A 118 31.18 19.01 -29.40
CA TRP A 118 30.49 18.35 -28.28
C TRP A 118 29.37 17.46 -28.85
N ASP A 119 29.51 16.14 -28.70
CA ASP A 119 28.60 15.13 -29.26
C ASP A 119 28.15 14.14 -28.17
N ALA A 120 26.97 13.54 -28.37
CA ALA A 120 26.44 12.52 -27.46
C ALA A 120 27.36 11.31 -27.39
N CYS A 121 27.65 10.85 -26.17
CA CYS A 121 28.63 9.83 -25.88
C CYS A 121 28.09 8.85 -24.83
N ASN A 122 28.55 7.61 -24.92
CA ASN A 122 27.89 6.42 -24.39
C ASN A 122 26.49 6.16 -24.99
N ARG A 123 26.25 4.87 -25.21
CA ARG A 123 24.93 4.25 -25.48
C ARG A 123 24.86 2.88 -24.79
N LYS A 124 25.73 2.66 -23.80
CA LYS A 124 25.85 1.41 -23.05
C LYS A 124 24.82 1.45 -21.94
N PHE A 125 24.06 0.39 -21.77
CA PHE A 125 23.09 0.28 -20.69
C PHE A 125 23.78 0.44 -19.33
N CYS A 126 23.31 1.36 -18.48
CA CYS A 126 23.74 1.43 -17.09
C CYS A 126 23.14 0.26 -16.29
N PRO A 127 23.92 -0.47 -15.48
CA PRO A 127 23.36 -1.29 -14.42
C PRO A 127 22.51 -0.38 -13.51
N TYR A 128 21.23 -0.72 -13.33
CA TYR A 128 20.37 0.02 -12.40
C TYR A 128 20.70 -0.37 -10.95
N LEU A 129 20.72 0.61 -10.06
CA LEU A 129 20.82 0.36 -8.62
C LEU A 129 19.57 -0.41 -8.18
N LYS A 130 19.75 -1.57 -7.55
CA LYS A 130 18.62 -2.38 -7.05
C LYS A 130 17.94 -1.74 -5.83
N ARG A 131 18.65 -0.91 -5.08
CA ARG A 131 18.10 -0.15 -3.96
C ARG A 131 17.87 1.31 -4.35
N LEU A 132 17.03 2.00 -3.59
CA LEU A 132 16.90 3.46 -3.63
C LEU A 132 18.15 4.10 -3.02
N THR A 133 18.54 5.26 -3.50
CA THR A 133 19.50 6.13 -2.78
C THR A 133 18.80 6.89 -1.66
N GLU A 134 19.53 7.41 -0.68
CA GLU A 134 18.94 8.23 0.41
C GLU A 134 18.12 9.40 -0.12
N TYR A 135 18.58 10.02 -1.22
CA TYR A 135 17.87 11.08 -1.92
C TYR A 135 16.51 10.62 -2.49
N GLU A 136 16.47 9.46 -3.13
CA GLU A 136 15.24 8.87 -3.68
C GLU A 136 14.27 8.41 -2.59
N VAL A 137 14.80 7.93 -1.45
CA VAL A 137 14.02 7.66 -0.24
C VAL A 137 13.38 8.95 0.27
N ASN A 138 14.15 10.03 0.45
CA ASN A 138 13.62 11.29 0.97
C ASN A 138 12.53 11.89 0.06
N ILE A 139 12.69 11.85 -1.27
CA ILE A 139 11.64 12.27 -2.22
C ILE A 139 10.35 11.45 -2.01
N THR A 140 10.48 10.14 -1.80
CA THR A 140 9.33 9.26 -1.56
C THR A 140 8.64 9.61 -0.23
N LEU A 141 9.41 9.94 0.81
CA LEU A 141 8.89 10.37 2.11
C LEU A 141 8.21 11.75 2.05
N ASP A 142 8.74 12.69 1.27
CA ASP A 142 8.19 14.04 1.16
C ASP A 142 6.85 14.06 0.41
N ASP A 143 6.69 13.28 -0.65
CA ASP A 143 5.39 13.10 -1.31
C ASP A 143 4.33 12.53 -0.33
N LEU A 144 4.72 11.57 0.53
CA LEU A 144 3.84 10.99 1.56
C LEU A 144 3.46 12.00 2.66
N ARG A 145 4.39 12.87 3.07
CA ARG A 145 4.15 13.95 4.05
C ARG A 145 3.20 15.03 3.53
N LEU A 146 3.20 15.27 2.22
CA LEU A 146 2.32 16.26 1.57
C LEU A 146 0.91 15.72 1.28
N GLN A 147 0.68 14.41 1.40
CA GLN A 147 -0.63 13.81 1.12
C GLN A 147 -1.64 14.14 2.22
N ARG A 148 -2.82 14.65 1.84
CA ARG A 148 -3.89 14.97 2.81
C ARG A 148 -4.80 13.77 3.02
N PRO A 149 -5.32 13.52 4.24
CA PRO A 149 -6.23 12.41 4.48
C PRO A 149 -7.56 12.54 3.74
N GLU A 150 -8.01 13.76 3.47
CA GLU A 150 -9.21 14.03 2.67
C GLU A 150 -9.02 13.69 1.19
N ASP A 151 -7.79 13.45 0.72
CA ASP A 151 -7.52 13.06 -0.68
C ASP A 151 -8.06 11.64 -1.01
N ALA A 152 -8.42 10.84 0.00
CA ALA A 152 -9.21 9.59 -0.16
C ALA A 152 -10.70 9.85 -0.46
N TRP A 153 -11.19 11.04 -0.10
CA TRP A 153 -12.60 11.39 0.01
C TRP A 153 -12.96 12.63 -0.82
N VAL A 154 -12.13 13.02 -1.80
CA VAL A 154 -12.34 14.21 -2.63
C VAL A 154 -13.73 14.22 -3.29
N TRP A 155 -14.22 13.05 -3.70
CA TRP A 155 -15.53 12.91 -4.37
C TRP A 155 -16.72 13.10 -3.42
N SER A 156 -16.50 12.90 -2.12
CA SER A 156 -17.46 13.14 -1.03
C SER A 156 -17.13 14.42 -0.24
N GLY A 157 -16.35 15.34 -0.84
CA GLY A 157 -16.03 16.64 -0.23
C GLY A 157 -15.11 16.56 1.00
N GLY A 158 -14.31 15.49 1.12
CA GLY A 158 -13.46 15.22 2.28
C GLY A 158 -14.15 14.45 3.41
N LEU A 159 -15.42 14.07 3.25
CA LEU A 159 -16.18 13.32 4.25
C LEU A 159 -16.17 11.80 3.96
N PRO A 160 -16.20 10.92 4.99
CA PRO A 160 -16.14 9.49 4.78
C PRO A 160 -17.48 8.96 4.26
N ALA A 161 -17.41 8.10 3.24
CA ALA A 161 -18.59 7.59 2.56
C ALA A 161 -19.42 6.61 3.42
N SER A 162 -20.69 6.45 3.09
CA SER A 162 -21.62 5.51 3.73
C SER A 162 -21.53 4.13 3.07
N ARG A 163 -22.20 3.12 3.63
CA ARG A 163 -22.28 1.80 3.00
C ARG A 163 -22.99 1.89 1.65
N ASN A 164 -22.44 1.17 0.68
CA ASN A 164 -22.84 1.11 -0.71
C ASN A 164 -22.48 2.34 -1.56
N ASP A 165 -21.97 3.43 -0.97
CA ASP A 165 -21.45 4.55 -1.74
C ASP A 165 -20.20 4.13 -2.55
N PRO A 166 -19.98 4.72 -3.74
CA PRO A 166 -18.77 4.49 -4.51
C PRO A 166 -17.61 5.36 -4.02
N VAL A 167 -16.42 4.76 -3.86
CA VAL A 167 -15.19 5.45 -3.44
C VAL A 167 -14.16 5.40 -4.56
N GLY A 168 -13.58 6.55 -4.90
CA GLY A 168 -12.53 6.68 -5.90
C GLY A 168 -11.21 7.15 -5.30
N LEU A 169 -10.21 6.29 -5.30
CA LEU A 169 -8.84 6.61 -4.86
C LEU A 169 -7.97 6.89 -6.08
N HIS A 170 -7.12 7.92 -6.01
CA HIS A 170 -6.27 8.31 -7.13
C HIS A 170 -4.92 8.83 -6.64
N CYS A 171 -3.84 8.22 -7.13
CA CYS A 171 -2.47 8.65 -6.83
C CYS A 171 -1.90 9.42 -8.04
N SER A 172 -1.67 10.71 -7.88
CA SER A 172 -1.25 11.61 -8.96
C SER A 172 0.01 11.11 -9.69
N PRO A 173 0.02 11.05 -11.05
CA PRO A 173 1.22 10.72 -11.82
C PRO A 173 2.24 11.87 -11.89
N GLN A 174 1.90 13.07 -11.41
CA GLN A 174 2.81 14.21 -11.35
C GLN A 174 3.67 14.23 -10.06
N LEU A 175 3.49 13.25 -9.15
CA LEU A 175 4.29 13.13 -7.94
C LEU A 175 5.80 13.01 -8.23
N ARG A 176 6.62 13.58 -7.36
CA ARG A 176 8.05 13.74 -7.61
C ARG A 176 8.78 12.39 -7.57
N SER A 177 8.42 11.55 -6.60
CA SER A 177 8.87 10.16 -6.49
C SER A 177 8.57 9.36 -7.76
N ARG A 178 7.38 9.52 -8.36
CA ARG A 178 7.02 8.84 -9.59
C ARG A 178 7.87 9.33 -10.76
N THR A 179 7.87 10.62 -11.01
CA THR A 179 8.52 11.24 -12.17
C THR A 179 10.06 11.14 -12.14
N GLU A 180 10.69 11.26 -10.97
CA GLU A 180 12.15 11.22 -10.81
C GLU A 180 12.71 9.83 -10.49
N VAL A 181 11.89 8.88 -10.01
CA VAL A 181 12.36 7.55 -9.56
C VAL A 181 11.63 6.38 -10.25
N TYR A 182 10.33 6.19 -10.02
CA TYR A 182 9.67 4.92 -10.35
C TYR A 182 9.17 4.81 -11.81
N ASP A 183 8.58 5.88 -12.36
CA ASP A 183 8.19 5.97 -13.77
C ASP A 183 9.38 6.43 -14.66
N LYS A 184 10.53 6.79 -14.06
CA LYS A 184 11.73 7.19 -14.77
C LYS A 184 12.31 6.03 -15.59
N ARG A 185 12.41 6.25 -16.91
CA ARG A 185 12.89 5.24 -17.86
C ARG A 185 14.24 4.67 -17.44
N TYR A 186 14.35 3.34 -17.45
CA TYR A 186 15.52 2.55 -17.05
C TYR A 186 15.94 2.60 -15.58
N ARG A 187 15.32 3.41 -14.70
CA ARG A 187 15.66 3.44 -13.27
C ARG A 187 15.27 2.15 -12.54
N PHE A 188 14.08 1.62 -12.81
CA PHE A 188 13.65 0.29 -12.39
C PHE A 188 12.90 -0.42 -13.53
N PRO A 189 13.61 -1.10 -14.47
CA PRO A 189 13.00 -1.63 -15.69
C PRO A 189 12.00 -2.77 -15.47
N ARG A 190 11.97 -3.36 -14.27
CA ARG A 190 11.04 -4.42 -13.84
C ARG A 190 10.04 -3.97 -12.78
N ALA A 191 10.01 -2.67 -12.43
CA ALA A 191 9.05 -2.19 -11.44
C ALA A 191 7.61 -2.36 -11.92
N ARG A 192 6.73 -2.83 -11.02
CA ARG A 192 5.30 -2.94 -11.27
C ARG A 192 4.51 -2.07 -10.30
N ALA A 193 3.77 -1.11 -10.84
CA ALA A 193 2.79 -0.36 -10.06
C ALA A 193 1.59 -1.26 -9.72
N MET A 194 1.12 -1.22 -8.48
CA MET A 194 -0.10 -1.90 -8.07
C MET A 194 -0.80 -1.20 -6.90
N TRP A 195 -2.05 -1.61 -6.67
CA TRP A 195 -2.80 -1.29 -5.47
C TRP A 195 -2.78 -2.46 -4.50
N THR A 196 -2.58 -2.19 -3.21
CA THR A 196 -2.69 -3.17 -2.14
C THR A 196 -3.61 -2.66 -1.04
N ARG A 197 -4.11 -3.57 -0.20
CA ARG A 197 -4.87 -3.24 1.01
C ARG A 197 -4.31 -3.97 2.22
N SER A 198 -4.05 -3.25 3.31
CA SER A 198 -3.77 -3.84 4.61
C SER A 198 -4.86 -3.50 5.63
N VAL A 199 -5.13 -4.45 6.51
CA VAL A 199 -5.69 -4.20 7.84
C VAL A 199 -4.58 -4.59 8.81
N GLY A 200 -4.30 -3.74 9.80
CA GLY A 200 -3.29 -4.05 10.82
C GLY A 200 -3.69 -5.28 11.63
N ARG A 201 -2.69 -6.07 12.04
CA ARG A 201 -2.90 -7.35 12.73
C ARG A 201 -2.19 -7.46 14.08
N SER A 202 -1.18 -6.62 14.32
CA SER A 202 -0.35 -6.65 15.52
C SER A 202 0.52 -5.41 15.61
N GLU A 203 0.77 -4.97 16.85
CA GLU A 203 1.66 -3.88 17.26
C GLU A 203 3.09 -4.01 16.71
N TYR A 204 3.55 -5.25 16.49
CA TYR A 204 4.90 -5.58 16.02
C TYR A 204 4.99 -5.73 14.49
N GLN A 205 3.92 -5.45 13.77
CA GLN A 205 3.91 -5.49 12.31
C GLN A 205 4.77 -4.35 11.75
N ALA A 206 5.60 -4.61 10.73
CA ALA A 206 6.68 -3.72 10.32
C ALA A 206 6.32 -2.66 9.26
N TYR A 207 7.16 -1.60 9.25
CA TYR A 207 7.24 -0.47 8.32
C TYR A 207 6.62 -0.67 6.93
N ASP A 208 7.16 -1.65 6.22
CA ASP A 208 6.87 -1.92 4.82
C ASP A 208 5.61 -2.78 4.62
N PHE A 209 4.81 -3.11 5.65
CA PHE A 209 3.71 -4.07 5.50
C PHE A 209 2.64 -3.59 4.51
N VAL A 210 2.84 -4.03 3.28
CA VAL A 210 2.10 -3.65 2.08
C VAL A 210 0.64 -4.07 2.17
N GLY A 211 0.37 -5.20 2.83
CA GLY A 211 -0.92 -5.88 2.79
C GLY A 211 -1.07 -6.82 1.59
N ILE A 212 -2.31 -7.04 1.17
CA ILE A 212 -2.69 -7.97 0.11
C ILE A 212 -2.84 -7.19 -1.20
N PRO A 213 -2.22 -7.62 -2.32
CA PRO A 213 -2.41 -6.97 -3.61
C PRO A 213 -3.84 -7.15 -4.12
N LEU A 214 -4.45 -6.05 -4.55
CA LEU A 214 -5.81 -6.02 -5.06
C LEU A 214 -5.88 -6.55 -6.50
N ARG A 215 -7.04 -7.09 -6.86
CA ARG A 215 -7.33 -7.60 -8.20
C ARG A 215 -8.64 -7.02 -8.69
N ASP A 216 -8.70 -6.80 -10.00
CA ASP A 216 -9.88 -6.28 -10.69
C ASP A 216 -11.06 -7.25 -10.53
N SER A 217 -12.26 -6.71 -10.31
CA SER A 217 -13.48 -7.48 -10.02
C SER A 217 -14.74 -6.71 -10.36
N ARG A 218 -15.93 -7.30 -10.14
CA ARG A 218 -17.20 -6.58 -10.37
C ARG A 218 -17.43 -5.41 -9.41
N ARG A 219 -16.79 -5.41 -8.22
CA ARG A 219 -16.87 -4.35 -7.20
C ARG A 219 -15.67 -3.40 -7.23
N LEU A 220 -14.46 -3.92 -7.44
CA LEU A 220 -13.22 -3.16 -7.49
C LEU A 220 -12.77 -2.99 -8.94
N GLN A 221 -12.68 -1.76 -9.42
CA GLN A 221 -12.19 -1.42 -10.76
C GLN A 221 -10.83 -0.73 -10.67
N ILE A 222 -9.79 -1.35 -11.23
CA ILE A 222 -8.39 -0.91 -11.12
C ILE A 222 -7.90 -0.38 -12.48
N SER A 223 -7.46 0.87 -12.52
CA SER A 223 -6.93 1.54 -13.71
C SER A 223 -5.61 2.22 -13.35
N ARG A 224 -4.50 1.46 -13.39
CA ARG A 224 -3.14 1.89 -12.98
C ARG A 224 -3.13 2.74 -11.70
N ASP A 225 -3.14 4.07 -11.85
CA ASP A 225 -3.06 5.11 -10.83
C ASP A 225 -4.41 5.52 -10.21
N ARG A 226 -5.50 4.80 -10.54
CA ARG A 226 -6.84 4.96 -9.95
C ARG A 226 -7.45 3.62 -9.55
N LEU A 227 -8.09 3.59 -8.39
CA LEU A 227 -8.91 2.48 -7.89
C LEU A 227 -10.32 3.00 -7.61
N VAL A 228 -11.34 2.29 -8.07
CA VAL A 228 -12.74 2.59 -7.77
C VAL A 228 -13.40 1.40 -7.08
N ILE A 229 -13.89 1.61 -5.86
CA ILE A 229 -14.73 0.69 -5.09
C ILE A 229 -16.17 1.09 -5.40
N ARG A 230 -16.93 0.26 -6.12
CA ARG A 230 -18.27 0.65 -6.62
C ARG A 230 -19.38 0.65 -5.56
N SER A 231 -19.16 -0.05 -4.46
CA SER A 231 -20.11 -0.24 -3.37
C SER A 231 -19.29 -0.59 -2.14
N LEU A 232 -19.12 0.37 -1.24
CA LEU A 232 -18.34 0.21 -0.01
C LEU A 232 -19.07 -0.67 1.01
N ASP A 233 -18.33 -1.48 1.77
CA ASP A 233 -18.86 -2.35 2.83
C ASP A 233 -17.86 -2.49 3.97
N GLU A 234 -18.28 -3.02 5.12
CA GLU A 234 -17.39 -3.21 6.30
C GLU A 234 -16.17 -4.07 5.95
N ALA A 235 -16.36 -5.04 5.06
CA ALA A 235 -15.30 -5.90 4.58
C ALA A 235 -14.26 -5.19 3.70
N ASP A 236 -14.46 -3.92 3.28
CA ASP A 236 -13.52 -3.12 2.49
C ASP A 236 -12.64 -2.20 3.35
N GLU A 237 -12.94 -1.99 4.63
CA GLU A 237 -12.19 -1.03 5.47
C GLU A 237 -10.69 -1.34 5.61
N GLY A 238 -9.86 -0.31 5.65
CA GLY A 238 -8.42 -0.44 5.87
C GLY A 238 -7.60 0.57 5.08
N ILE A 239 -6.31 0.28 4.98
CA ILE A 239 -5.32 1.14 4.32
C ILE A 239 -5.13 0.63 2.90
N TYR A 240 -5.47 1.46 1.92
CA TYR A 240 -5.20 1.22 0.52
C TYR A 240 -3.90 1.91 0.14
N ARG A 241 -2.93 1.20 -0.42
CA ARG A 241 -1.66 1.77 -0.88
C ARG A 241 -1.57 1.67 -2.39
N TYR A 242 -1.10 2.74 -3.03
CA TYR A 242 -0.57 2.70 -4.38
C TYR A 242 0.95 2.75 -4.30
N GLY A 243 1.62 1.86 -5.01
CA GLY A 243 3.07 1.76 -4.93
C GLY A 243 3.68 0.86 -6.00
N TYR A 244 5.00 0.78 -5.98
CA TYR A 244 5.79 0.02 -6.94
C TYR A 244 6.52 -1.11 -6.24
N GLU A 245 6.34 -2.33 -6.73
CA GLU A 245 7.24 -3.43 -6.39
C GLU A 245 8.41 -3.45 -7.36
N TYR A 246 9.63 -3.47 -6.84
CA TYR A 246 10.89 -3.45 -7.59
C TYR A 246 11.90 -4.47 -7.01
N GLU A 247 12.94 -4.82 -7.78
CA GLU A 247 13.91 -5.83 -7.35
C GLU A 247 14.89 -5.28 -6.30
N PRO A 248 15.14 -5.98 -5.17
CA PRO A 248 14.75 -7.36 -4.88
C PRO A 248 13.46 -7.45 -4.02
N LEU A 249 12.31 -7.60 -4.68
CA LEU A 249 10.97 -7.79 -4.06
C LEU A 249 10.62 -6.78 -2.96
N GLN A 250 11.11 -5.54 -3.08
CA GLN A 250 10.74 -4.43 -2.19
C GLN A 250 9.53 -3.71 -2.76
N PHE A 251 8.68 -3.14 -1.89
CA PHE A 251 7.54 -2.32 -2.28
C PHE A 251 7.67 -0.90 -1.72
N ALA A 252 7.75 0.10 -2.59
CA ALA A 252 7.68 1.50 -2.19
C ALA A 252 6.24 1.99 -2.24
N THR A 253 5.75 2.51 -1.11
CA THR A 253 4.45 3.20 -1.03
C THR A 253 4.61 4.63 -1.53
N ILE A 254 3.75 5.05 -2.47
CA ILE A 254 3.76 6.38 -3.08
C ILE A 254 2.56 7.21 -2.61
N CYS A 255 1.39 6.57 -2.53
CA CYS A 255 0.21 7.13 -1.88
C CYS A 255 -0.41 6.08 -0.96
N PHE A 256 -1.01 6.51 0.14
CA PHE A 256 -1.85 5.68 1.00
C PHE A 256 -3.21 6.36 1.23
N PHE A 257 -4.25 5.58 1.51
CA PHE A 257 -5.59 6.10 1.71
C PHE A 257 -6.27 5.30 2.82
N ALA A 258 -6.74 5.99 3.87
CA ALA A 258 -7.51 5.37 4.94
C ALA A 258 -9.00 5.34 4.53
N VAL A 259 -9.49 4.14 4.18
CA VAL A 259 -10.90 3.92 3.81
C VAL A 259 -11.62 3.27 4.99
N TYR A 260 -12.69 3.91 5.44
CA TYR A 260 -13.55 3.47 6.54
C TYR A 260 -14.96 4.06 6.33
N LEU A 261 -15.95 3.45 6.98
CA LEU A 261 -17.35 3.84 6.93
C LEU A 261 -17.70 4.87 8.01
N SER A 262 -18.57 5.82 7.68
CA SER A 262 -19.17 6.77 8.63
C SER A 262 -20.49 6.28 9.25
N ASP A 263 -21.16 5.31 8.63
CA ASP A 263 -22.54 4.88 8.92
C ASP A 263 -22.65 3.61 9.79
N LYS A 264 -21.59 3.24 10.51
CA LYS A 264 -21.61 2.07 11.42
C LYS A 264 -22.63 2.29 12.53
N VAL A 265 -23.58 1.36 12.67
CA VAL A 265 -24.56 1.36 13.77
C VAL A 265 -24.31 0.15 14.66
N VAL A 266 -24.07 0.39 15.95
CA VAL A 266 -23.83 -0.67 16.94
C VAL A 266 -24.91 -0.60 18.02
N THR A 267 -25.74 -1.64 18.12
CA THR A 267 -26.74 -1.78 19.20
C THR A 267 -26.18 -2.60 20.35
N ILE A 268 -26.22 -2.08 21.58
CA ILE A 268 -25.79 -2.81 22.79
C ILE A 268 -26.79 -2.71 23.94
N GLU A 269 -26.94 -3.79 24.72
CA GLU A 269 -27.72 -3.80 25.96
C GLU A 269 -27.04 -2.96 27.05
N SER A 270 -27.80 -2.12 27.75
CA SER A 270 -27.33 -1.36 28.91
C SER A 270 -26.71 -2.29 29.97
N GLY A 271 -25.55 -1.90 30.51
CA GLY A 271 -24.80 -2.65 31.51
C GLY A 271 -23.88 -3.75 30.94
N LYS A 272 -23.83 -3.94 29.61
CA LYS A 272 -22.79 -4.77 28.98
C LYS A 272 -21.50 -3.97 28.76
N PRO A 273 -20.34 -4.64 28.72
CA PRO A 273 -19.09 -4.02 28.30
C PRO A 273 -19.08 -3.82 26.78
N PHE A 274 -18.46 -2.74 26.33
CA PHE A 274 -18.24 -2.40 24.92
C PHE A 274 -16.81 -1.94 24.70
N THR A 275 -16.26 -2.15 23.51
CA THR A 275 -14.95 -1.62 23.13
C THR A 275 -15.10 -0.78 21.88
N LEU A 276 -14.84 0.52 22.01
CA LEU A 276 -14.67 1.42 20.87
C LEU A 276 -13.33 1.10 20.18
N THR A 277 -13.33 0.97 18.86
CA THR A 277 -12.11 0.77 18.08
C THR A 277 -11.75 2.02 17.29
N CYS A 278 -10.47 2.39 17.23
CA CYS A 278 -9.96 3.52 16.46
C CYS A 278 -8.88 3.03 15.49
N ASN A 279 -8.98 3.32 14.19
CA ASN A 279 -7.99 2.87 13.21
C ASN A 279 -6.79 3.83 13.13
N ALA A 280 -6.15 4.10 14.27
CA ALA A 280 -4.95 4.95 14.34
C ALA A 280 -3.77 4.31 13.59
N GLU A 281 -3.70 2.96 13.58
CA GLU A 281 -2.81 2.19 12.71
C GLU A 281 -2.94 2.55 11.22
N GLY A 282 -4.07 3.14 10.80
CA GLY A 282 -4.28 3.63 9.44
C GLY A 282 -3.22 4.61 8.92
N LEU A 283 -2.62 5.38 9.82
CA LEU A 283 -1.70 6.49 9.54
C LEU A 283 -0.26 6.18 9.97
N TRP A 284 -0.03 4.97 10.47
CA TRP A 284 1.18 4.59 11.17
C TRP A 284 2.50 4.80 10.40
N PRO A 285 2.60 4.64 9.06
CA PRO A 285 3.85 4.90 8.35
C PRO A 285 4.18 6.38 8.36
N ILE A 286 3.18 7.26 8.24
CA ILE A 286 3.33 8.72 8.34
C ILE A 286 3.84 9.09 9.73
N ILE A 287 3.18 8.56 10.77
CA ILE A 287 3.46 8.88 12.17
C ILE A 287 4.90 8.44 12.53
N GLN A 288 5.34 7.27 12.07
CA GLN A 288 6.74 6.83 12.26
C GLN A 288 7.76 7.62 11.42
N GLN A 289 7.40 8.08 10.22
CA GLN A 289 8.26 8.90 9.35
C GLN A 289 8.32 10.39 9.77
N THR A 290 7.53 10.78 10.77
CA THR A 290 7.47 12.12 11.38
C THR A 290 7.64 12.04 12.91
N PRO A 291 8.75 11.44 13.43
CA PRO A 291 8.91 11.18 14.87
C PRO A 291 9.11 12.46 15.71
N THR A 292 9.28 13.61 15.07
CA THR A 292 9.40 14.94 15.69
C THR A 292 8.07 15.70 15.77
N ASP A 293 7.02 15.19 15.12
CA ASP A 293 5.72 15.85 15.05
C ASP A 293 4.86 15.52 16.28
N ASN A 294 4.02 16.49 16.67
CA ASN A 294 3.12 16.34 17.81
C ASN A 294 1.83 15.64 17.36
N TRP A 295 1.84 14.33 17.42
CA TRP A 295 0.66 13.50 17.16
C TRP A 295 -0.20 13.34 18.42
N LYS A 296 -1.50 13.48 18.26
CA LYS A 296 -2.50 13.29 19.31
C LYS A 296 -3.64 12.43 18.79
N THR A 297 -4.40 11.82 19.67
CA THR A 297 -5.67 11.17 19.32
C THR A 297 -6.72 11.43 20.38
N PHE A 298 -7.96 11.63 19.96
CA PHE A 298 -9.08 11.89 20.83
C PHE A 298 -10.38 11.44 20.17
N TRP A 299 -11.39 11.18 20.99
CA TRP A 299 -12.75 10.90 20.54
C TRP A 299 -13.61 12.16 20.66
N THR A 300 -14.47 12.38 19.68
CA THR A 300 -15.61 13.31 19.79
C THR A 300 -16.86 12.49 20.09
N TYR A 301 -17.79 13.07 20.86
CA TYR A 301 -19.09 12.47 21.18
C TYR A 301 -20.23 13.48 20.98
N ARG A 302 -21.26 13.06 20.26
CA ARG A 302 -22.52 13.81 20.11
C ARG A 302 -23.68 12.91 20.60
N PRO A 303 -24.40 13.29 21.68
CA PRO A 303 -25.49 12.47 22.20
C PRO A 303 -26.64 12.33 21.20
N ASP A 304 -27.31 11.19 21.19
CA ASP A 304 -28.58 11.05 20.47
C ASP A 304 -29.74 11.74 21.22
N ALA A 305 -30.93 11.75 20.63
CA ALA A 305 -32.11 12.38 21.23
C ALA A 305 -32.49 11.80 22.61
N LYS A 306 -32.17 10.52 22.90
CA LYS A 306 -32.46 9.87 24.19
C LYS A 306 -31.43 10.28 25.24
N ALA A 307 -30.15 10.27 24.89
CA ALA A 307 -29.07 10.72 25.78
C ALA A 307 -29.15 12.23 26.05
N ALA A 308 -29.53 13.04 25.06
CA ALA A 308 -29.77 14.48 25.22
C ALA A 308 -30.96 14.75 26.16
N ALA A 309 -32.05 13.98 26.06
CA ALA A 309 -33.18 14.06 26.99
C ALA A 309 -32.81 13.67 28.44
N LEU A 310 -31.77 12.84 28.64
CA LEU A 310 -31.18 12.53 29.95
C LEU A 310 -30.21 13.62 30.45
N GLY A 311 -30.09 14.76 29.75
CA GLY A 311 -29.23 15.89 30.13
C GLY A 311 -27.78 15.80 29.65
N THR A 312 -27.44 14.81 28.82
CA THR A 312 -26.09 14.61 28.31
C THR A 312 -25.75 15.68 27.26
N LYS A 313 -24.54 16.25 27.34
CA LYS A 313 -24.04 17.28 26.42
C LYS A 313 -23.04 16.68 25.40
N PRO A 314 -22.86 17.29 24.22
CA PRO A 314 -21.76 16.93 23.32
C PRO A 314 -20.40 17.19 23.98
N ILE A 315 -19.40 16.39 23.62
CA ILE A 315 -18.04 16.47 24.15
C ILE A 315 -17.06 16.46 22.98
N GLU A 316 -16.26 17.51 22.85
CA GLU A 316 -15.35 17.70 21.72
C GLU A 316 -14.06 16.88 21.83
N LYS A 317 -13.52 16.70 23.04
CA LYS A 317 -12.30 15.90 23.28
C LYS A 317 -12.50 14.96 24.47
N LEU A 318 -12.75 13.69 24.17
CA LEU A 318 -12.77 12.55 25.10
C LEU A 318 -11.46 11.76 24.97
N TRP A 319 -10.94 11.31 26.12
CA TRP A 319 -9.77 10.44 26.23
C TRP A 319 -8.59 10.89 25.35
N ALA A 320 -8.32 12.19 25.33
CA ALA A 320 -7.23 12.76 24.57
C ALA A 320 -5.88 12.18 25.05
N ALA A 321 -5.10 11.68 24.11
CA ALA A 321 -3.81 11.04 24.32
C ALA A 321 -2.77 11.66 23.38
N ASP A 322 -1.58 11.94 23.90
CA ASP A 322 -0.41 12.25 23.08
C ASP A 322 0.20 10.93 22.59
N LEU A 323 0.38 10.82 21.27
CA LEU A 323 1.00 9.67 20.63
C LEU A 323 2.50 9.94 20.48
N LYS A 324 3.34 8.94 20.76
CA LYS A 324 4.68 8.87 20.17
C LYS A 324 4.78 7.60 19.33
N PRO A 325 5.37 7.67 18.12
CA PRO A 325 5.67 6.46 17.38
C PRO A 325 6.60 5.57 18.21
N PRO A 326 6.32 4.26 18.32
CA PRO A 326 7.31 3.34 18.87
C PRO A 326 8.53 3.37 17.95
N ARG A 327 9.69 3.76 18.49
CA ARG A 327 10.97 3.58 17.81
C ARG A 327 11.21 2.07 17.69
N ILE A 328 11.38 1.58 16.48
CA ILE A 328 12.02 0.28 16.28
C ILE A 328 13.45 0.48 16.79
N MET A 329 13.80 -0.19 17.88
CA MET A 329 15.11 -0.03 18.49
C MET A 329 16.19 -0.59 17.57
N GLU A 330 16.98 0.29 16.97
CA GLU A 330 18.36 -0.04 16.63
C GLU A 330 19.15 -0.10 17.96
N GLU A 331 20.08 -1.06 18.10
CA GLU A 331 20.53 -1.58 19.41
C GLU A 331 21.38 -0.63 20.29
N GLU A 332 21.54 0.65 19.94
CA GLU A 332 22.50 1.56 20.61
C GLU A 332 21.91 2.63 21.57
N GLU A 333 20.59 2.83 21.66
CA GLU A 333 20.01 3.83 22.59
C GLU A 333 19.62 3.28 23.98
N THR A 334 20.51 2.53 24.64
CA THR A 334 20.30 2.06 26.04
C THR A 334 20.74 3.05 27.13
N PHE A 335 21.40 4.16 26.79
CA PHE A 335 22.01 5.08 27.75
C PHE A 335 21.78 6.58 27.51
N ALA A 336 20.51 7.03 27.47
CA ALA A 336 20.18 8.44 27.71
C ALA A 336 18.80 8.64 28.35
N ASN A 337 18.80 9.39 29.46
CA ASN A 337 17.66 10.02 30.15
C ASN A 337 17.07 9.34 31.40
N ALA A 338 17.95 9.06 32.38
CA ALA A 338 17.56 9.00 33.79
C ALA A 338 17.32 10.42 34.36
N SER A 339 16.33 11.15 33.83
CA SER A 339 15.68 12.30 34.47
C SER A 339 14.58 12.84 33.56
N GLY A 340 13.34 12.83 34.04
CA GLY A 340 12.18 13.26 33.27
C GLY A 340 10.91 12.58 33.76
N GLU A 341 9.95 13.39 34.17
CA GLU A 341 8.62 13.00 34.62
C GLU A 341 7.99 11.99 33.65
N ALA A 342 7.71 10.77 34.15
CA ALA A 342 7.22 9.65 33.36
C ALA A 342 5.73 9.83 32.98
N THR A 343 5.48 10.80 32.10
CA THR A 343 4.25 10.88 31.32
C THR A 343 4.05 9.54 30.63
N MET A 344 2.92 8.87 30.89
CA MET A 344 2.58 7.60 30.25
C MET A 344 2.34 7.86 28.76
N VAL A 345 3.39 7.64 27.96
CA VAL A 345 3.34 7.70 26.51
C VAL A 345 2.54 6.51 26.01
N LEU A 346 1.43 6.76 25.34
CA LEU A 346 0.59 5.73 24.75
C LEU A 346 1.08 5.38 23.35
N THR A 347 1.08 4.09 23.04
CA THR A 347 1.38 3.57 21.70
C THR A 347 0.16 3.72 20.79
N LEU A 348 0.36 3.50 19.48
CA LEU A 348 -0.73 3.46 18.50
C LEU A 348 -1.83 2.45 18.89
N PHE A 349 -1.47 1.29 19.44
CA PHE A 349 -2.43 0.23 19.79
C PHE A 349 -3.20 0.49 21.09
N ASP A 350 -2.57 1.13 22.08
CA ASP A 350 -3.28 1.60 23.30
C ASP A 350 -4.46 2.52 22.96
N THR A 351 -4.37 3.20 21.80
CA THR A 351 -5.39 4.09 21.29
C THR A 351 -6.34 3.43 20.29
N GLU A 352 -6.00 2.23 19.79
CA GLU A 352 -6.85 1.44 18.89
C GLU A 352 -8.06 0.85 19.63
N LYS A 353 -7.98 0.56 20.93
CA LYS A 353 -9.08 -0.10 21.68
C LYS A 353 -9.39 0.58 23.00
N ARG A 354 -10.57 1.21 23.11
CA ARG A 354 -11.08 1.83 24.34
C ARG A 354 -12.27 1.07 24.91
N ARG A 355 -12.03 0.33 26.00
CA ARG A 355 -13.04 -0.44 26.72
C ARG A 355 -13.89 0.44 27.64
N LEU A 356 -15.20 0.19 27.63
CA LEU A 356 -16.23 0.70 28.53
C LEU A 356 -16.82 -0.50 29.26
N ASP A 357 -16.68 -0.61 30.58
CA ASP A 357 -17.09 -1.83 31.31
C ASP A 357 -18.61 -1.99 31.48
N ALA A 358 -19.34 -0.89 31.55
CA ALA A 358 -20.79 -0.88 31.64
C ALA A 358 -21.37 0.31 30.85
N VAL A 359 -21.95 0.04 29.69
CA VAL A 359 -22.57 1.08 28.86
C VAL A 359 -23.91 1.51 29.45
N ALA A 360 -24.12 2.82 29.63
CA ALA A 360 -25.36 3.41 30.15
C ALA A 360 -26.17 4.09 29.03
N TYR A 361 -27.49 4.27 29.21
CA TYR A 361 -28.35 4.94 28.20
C TYR A 361 -27.88 6.36 27.82
N ALA A 362 -27.27 7.08 28.76
CA ALA A 362 -26.67 8.39 28.53
C ALA A 362 -25.43 8.37 27.63
N MET A 363 -24.90 7.18 27.28
CA MET A 363 -23.81 6.98 26.31
C MET A 363 -24.33 6.71 24.88
N SER A 364 -25.65 6.74 24.65
CA SER A 364 -26.22 6.56 23.31
C SER A 364 -25.92 7.79 22.44
N GLY A 365 -25.35 7.63 21.26
CA GLY A 365 -24.90 8.75 20.43
C GLY A 365 -23.84 8.40 19.39
N TYR A 366 -23.38 9.43 18.69
CA TYR A 366 -22.36 9.35 17.65
C TYR A 366 -20.97 9.54 18.25
N TYR A 367 -20.08 8.58 18.00
CA TYR A 367 -18.68 8.58 18.41
C TYR A 367 -17.78 8.62 17.17
N GLN A 368 -16.76 9.48 17.19
CA GLN A 368 -15.85 9.65 16.07
C GLN A 368 -14.42 9.82 16.58
N CYS A 369 -13.51 8.93 16.18
CA CYS A 369 -12.09 8.99 16.54
C CYS A 369 -11.34 9.90 15.58
N ILE A 370 -10.51 10.78 16.13
CA ILE A 370 -9.70 11.75 15.40
C ILE A 370 -8.25 11.62 15.86
N VAL A 371 -7.37 11.27 14.94
CA VAL A 371 -5.92 11.44 15.08
C VAL A 371 -5.57 12.84 14.56
N GLN A 372 -4.76 13.59 15.28
CA GLN A 372 -4.41 14.98 14.97
C GLN A 372 -2.89 15.12 14.86
N ASN A 373 -2.39 15.72 13.79
CA ASN A 373 -1.00 16.19 13.71
C ASN A 373 -0.97 17.72 13.88
N ALA A 374 -0.07 18.22 14.72
CA ALA A 374 0.33 19.61 14.79
C ALA A 374 1.83 19.75 14.43
N PRO A 375 2.19 19.86 13.13
CA PRO A 375 3.57 20.03 12.71
C PRO A 375 4.07 21.43 13.06
N LYS A 376 5.37 21.56 13.35
CA LYS A 376 5.95 22.86 13.76
C LYS A 376 5.86 23.90 12.64
N GLY A 377 5.05 24.94 12.85
CA GLY A 377 4.86 26.05 11.91
C GLY A 377 3.77 25.84 10.86
N LEU A 378 3.00 24.74 10.95
CA LEU A 378 1.84 24.46 10.10
C LEU A 378 0.54 24.42 10.92
N GLY A 379 -0.60 24.36 10.23
CA GLY A 379 -1.90 24.21 10.87
C GLY A 379 -2.12 22.80 11.45
N GLU A 380 -3.09 22.67 12.36
CA GLU A 380 -3.51 21.36 12.85
C GLU A 380 -4.26 20.58 11.76
N HIS A 381 -3.83 19.34 11.50
CA HIS A 381 -4.46 18.42 10.55
C HIS A 381 -5.22 17.32 11.29
N ASN A 382 -6.51 17.18 11.02
CA ASN A 382 -7.42 16.26 11.72
C ASN A 382 -7.80 15.07 10.83
N PHE A 383 -7.27 13.91 11.17
CA PHE A 383 -7.50 12.64 10.51
C PHE A 383 -8.59 11.89 11.25
N VAL A 384 -9.81 11.93 10.72
CA VAL A 384 -10.87 11.03 11.18
C VAL A 384 -10.50 9.60 10.74
N THR A 385 -10.57 8.62 11.64
CA THR A 385 -10.12 7.22 11.36
C THR A 385 -11.17 6.15 11.64
N ASN A 386 -12.19 6.46 12.45
CA ASN A 386 -13.38 5.63 12.61
C ASN A 386 -14.55 6.48 13.12
N ALA A 387 -15.78 6.12 12.76
CA ALA A 387 -16.98 6.69 13.34
C ALA A 387 -18.09 5.63 13.48
N LEU A 388 -18.92 5.76 14.52
CA LEU A 388 -20.06 4.88 14.75
C LEU A 388 -21.17 5.55 15.56
N GLN A 389 -22.40 5.16 15.29
CA GLN A 389 -23.58 5.43 16.11
C GLN A 389 -23.75 4.28 17.12
N LEU A 390 -23.52 4.56 18.40
CA LEU A 390 -23.80 3.65 19.50
C LEU A 390 -25.27 3.82 19.93
N LEU A 391 -26.05 2.75 19.83
CA LEU A 391 -27.45 2.71 20.24
C LEU A 391 -27.60 1.83 21.49
N VAL A 392 -27.85 2.46 22.63
CA VAL A 392 -27.99 1.74 23.91
C VAL A 392 -29.45 1.35 24.11
N VAL A 393 -29.72 0.04 24.14
CA VAL A 393 -31.05 -0.53 24.31
C VAL A 393 -31.22 -1.16 25.69
N SER A 394 -32.47 -1.27 26.15
CA SER A 394 -32.76 -1.94 27.41
C SER A 394 -32.50 -3.45 27.30
N PRO A 395 -32.02 -4.11 28.37
CA PRO A 395 -31.94 -5.57 28.39
C PRO A 395 -33.31 -6.20 28.06
N PRO A 396 -33.38 -7.22 27.20
CA PRO A 396 -34.65 -7.82 26.80
C PRO A 396 -35.32 -8.48 28.00
N THR A 397 -36.64 -8.29 28.09
CA THR A 397 -37.47 -8.86 29.14
C THR A 397 -37.47 -10.39 29.09
N LEU A 398 -37.89 -11.04 30.19
CA LEU A 398 -37.91 -12.50 30.30
C LEU A 398 -38.80 -13.14 29.22
N THR A 399 -39.94 -12.51 28.91
CA THR A 399 -40.85 -12.90 27.81
C THR A 399 -40.21 -12.73 26.44
N GLU A 400 -39.50 -11.63 26.18
CA GLU A 400 -38.76 -11.43 24.92
C GLU A 400 -37.61 -12.41 24.75
N ARG A 401 -36.87 -12.73 25.81
CA ARG A 401 -35.81 -13.76 25.78
C ARG A 401 -36.37 -15.14 25.44
N VAL A 402 -37.48 -15.54 26.08
CA VAL A 402 -38.17 -16.80 25.79
C VAL A 402 -38.67 -16.81 24.35
N ARG A 403 -39.31 -15.73 23.88
CA ARG A 403 -39.78 -15.60 22.50
C ARG A 403 -38.64 -15.69 21.49
N ARG A 404 -37.53 -14.97 21.72
CA ARG A 404 -36.33 -14.97 20.86
C ARG A 404 -35.70 -16.37 20.81
N PHE A 405 -35.57 -17.04 21.95
CA PHE A 405 -35.09 -18.43 22.04
C PHE A 405 -35.96 -19.39 21.22
N PHE A 406 -37.28 -19.32 21.37
CA PHE A 406 -38.20 -20.15 20.57
C PHE A 406 -38.13 -19.84 19.07
N THR A 407 -37.97 -18.58 18.66
CA THR A 407 -37.86 -18.23 17.23
C THR A 407 -36.52 -18.62 16.62
N GLU A 408 -35.40 -18.33 17.28
CA GLU A 408 -34.05 -18.66 16.78
C GLU A 408 -33.83 -20.18 16.72
N ARG A 409 -34.37 -20.92 17.69
CA ARG A 409 -34.20 -22.39 17.78
C ARG A 409 -35.40 -23.18 17.28
N TRP A 410 -36.37 -22.54 16.62
CA TRP A 410 -37.63 -23.19 16.21
C TRP A 410 -37.41 -24.49 15.44
N ILE A 411 -36.53 -24.47 14.45
CA ILE A 411 -36.19 -25.63 13.60
C ILE A 411 -35.61 -26.77 14.45
N ALA A 412 -34.70 -26.47 15.38
CA ALA A 412 -34.09 -27.46 16.26
C ALA A 412 -35.10 -28.05 17.26
N ILE A 413 -36.03 -27.22 17.78
CA ILE A 413 -37.10 -27.65 18.68
C ILE A 413 -38.08 -28.57 17.94
N VAL A 414 -38.51 -28.20 16.73
CA VAL A 414 -39.36 -29.04 15.87
C VAL A 414 -38.68 -30.37 15.55
N TYR A 415 -37.38 -30.35 15.19
CA TYR A 415 -36.62 -31.57 14.93
C TYR A 415 -36.56 -32.50 16.15
N LEU A 416 -36.29 -31.94 17.35
CA LEU A 416 -36.23 -32.70 18.60
C LEU A 416 -37.59 -33.32 18.96
N LEU A 417 -38.69 -32.59 18.76
CA LEU A 417 -40.05 -33.09 18.94
C LEU A 417 -40.41 -34.21 17.94
N VAL A 418 -40.03 -34.07 16.66
CA VAL A 418 -40.25 -35.11 15.64
C VAL A 418 -39.46 -36.37 15.97
N VAL A 419 -38.19 -36.25 16.38
CA VAL A 419 -37.37 -37.39 16.84
C VAL A 419 -38.00 -38.06 18.07
N LEU A 420 -38.49 -37.28 19.04
CA LEU A 420 -39.18 -37.83 20.23
C LEU A 420 -40.41 -38.65 19.84
N VAL A 421 -41.25 -38.14 18.93
CA VAL A 421 -42.43 -38.86 18.42
C VAL A 421 -42.04 -40.15 17.70
N ILE A 422 -41.01 -40.12 16.85
CA ILE A 422 -40.51 -41.32 16.15
C ILE A 422 -40.02 -42.38 17.16
N VAL A 423 -39.27 -41.98 18.19
CA VAL A 423 -38.77 -42.90 19.23
C VAL A 423 -39.94 -43.52 20.01
N VAL A 424 -40.97 -42.74 20.37
CA VAL A 424 -42.17 -43.25 21.06
C VAL A 424 -42.97 -44.22 20.17
N LEU A 425 -43.11 -43.92 18.87
CA LEU A 425 -43.76 -44.82 17.91
C LEU A 425 -42.98 -46.14 17.72
N LEU A 426 -41.65 -46.07 17.61
CA LEU A 426 -40.80 -47.27 17.55
C LEU A 426 -40.89 -48.08 18.85
N TYR A 427 -40.85 -47.44 20.01
CA TYR A 427 -40.93 -48.10 21.31
C TYR A 427 -42.29 -48.81 21.51
N THR A 428 -43.39 -48.14 21.16
CA THR A 428 -44.74 -48.74 21.23
C THR A 428 -44.94 -49.86 20.22
N LEU A 429 -44.35 -49.77 19.01
CA LEU A 429 -44.31 -50.87 18.04
C LEU A 429 -43.54 -52.08 18.60
N LEU A 430 -42.36 -51.86 19.19
CA LEU A 430 -41.54 -52.92 19.80
C LEU A 430 -42.27 -53.61 20.97
N ILE A 431 -42.99 -52.85 21.81
CA ILE A 431 -43.85 -53.41 22.86
C ILE A 431 -44.96 -54.29 22.23
N ARG A 432 -45.67 -53.80 21.20
CA ARG A 432 -46.72 -54.60 20.53
C ARG A 432 -46.16 -55.87 19.89
N LEU A 433 -45.01 -55.80 19.23
CA LEU A 433 -44.35 -56.97 18.65
C LEU A 433 -43.92 -57.98 19.72
N ARG A 434 -43.41 -57.51 20.87
CA ARG A 434 -43.05 -58.38 22.01
C ARG A 434 -44.28 -59.02 22.64
N ALA A 435 -45.35 -58.25 22.86
CA ALA A 435 -46.62 -58.74 23.38
C ALA A 435 -47.24 -59.80 22.47
N ASN A 436 -47.27 -59.57 21.15
CA ASN A 436 -47.76 -60.54 20.17
C ASN A 436 -46.93 -61.83 20.16
N ARG A 437 -45.59 -61.76 20.26
CA ARG A 437 -44.75 -62.98 20.39
C ARG A 437 -45.05 -63.77 21.67
N VAL A 438 -45.21 -63.08 22.80
CA VAL A 438 -45.54 -63.73 24.09
C VAL A 438 -46.95 -64.36 24.04
N ALA A 439 -47.92 -63.69 23.41
CA ALA A 439 -49.24 -64.27 23.18
C ALA A 439 -49.17 -65.51 22.27
N SER A 440 -48.42 -65.47 21.16
CA SER A 440 -48.26 -66.62 20.26
C SER A 440 -47.56 -67.81 20.92
N LEU A 441 -46.61 -67.57 21.84
CA LEU A 441 -45.95 -68.63 22.61
C LEU A 441 -46.92 -69.28 23.59
N ARG A 442 -47.67 -68.50 24.36
CA ARG A 442 -48.69 -69.02 25.29
C ARG A 442 -49.79 -69.83 24.59
N THR A 443 -50.22 -69.40 23.40
CA THR A 443 -51.18 -70.18 22.61
C THR A 443 -50.59 -71.49 22.10
N TRP A 444 -49.30 -71.52 21.75
CA TRP A 444 -48.60 -72.77 21.39
C TRP A 444 -48.47 -73.72 22.58
N GLU A 445 -48.07 -73.21 23.74
CA GLU A 445 -47.97 -73.97 25.00
C GLU A 445 -49.31 -74.61 25.38
N ALA A 446 -50.41 -73.85 25.30
CA ALA A 446 -51.76 -74.37 25.55
C ALA A 446 -52.17 -75.49 24.57
N LEU A 447 -51.88 -75.31 23.28
CA LEU A 447 -52.18 -76.31 22.23
C LEU A 447 -51.32 -77.58 22.41
N GLU A 448 -50.12 -77.45 22.96
CA GLU A 448 -49.24 -78.57 23.32
C GLU A 448 -49.72 -79.31 24.58
N GLU A 449 -50.26 -78.60 25.58
CA GLU A 449 -50.94 -79.23 26.71
C GLU A 449 -52.20 -79.99 26.28
N GLU A 450 -53.03 -79.42 25.41
CA GLU A 450 -54.20 -80.12 24.85
C GLU A 450 -53.79 -81.39 24.10
N LYS A 451 -52.74 -81.33 23.26
CA LYS A 451 -52.17 -82.52 22.59
C LYS A 451 -51.65 -83.56 23.59
N LYS A 452 -51.04 -83.15 24.71
CA LYS A 452 -50.61 -84.08 25.78
C LYS A 452 -51.81 -84.72 26.47
N ARG A 453 -52.86 -83.96 26.79
CA ARG A 453 -54.11 -84.49 27.37
C ARG A 453 -54.81 -85.47 26.42
N ALA A 454 -54.92 -85.13 25.13
CA ALA A 454 -55.49 -86.02 24.11
C ALA A 454 -54.69 -87.34 23.98
N LYS A 455 -53.36 -87.28 23.97
CA LYS A 455 -52.50 -88.48 23.99
C LYS A 455 -52.72 -89.34 25.24
N LEU A 456 -52.85 -88.73 26.42
CA LEU A 456 -53.14 -89.44 27.67
C LEU A 456 -54.51 -90.15 27.63
N ILE A 457 -55.54 -89.52 27.05
CA ILE A 457 -56.86 -90.13 26.87
C ILE A 457 -56.76 -91.37 25.96
N THR A 458 -56.11 -91.26 24.81
CA THR A 458 -55.91 -92.42 23.91
C THR A 458 -55.08 -93.55 24.53
N ALA A 459 -54.10 -93.23 25.38
CA ALA A 459 -53.33 -94.23 26.13
C ALA A 459 -54.15 -94.90 27.24
N GLY A 460 -55.14 -94.19 27.81
CA GLY A 460 -56.12 -94.74 28.74
C GLY A 460 -57.08 -95.73 28.07
N GLU A 461 -57.65 -95.38 26.92
CA GLU A 461 -58.56 -96.26 26.17
C GLU A 461 -57.89 -97.57 25.72
N ILE A 462 -56.60 -97.53 25.34
CA ILE A 462 -55.84 -98.73 24.96
C ILE A 462 -55.71 -99.73 26.14
N LYS A 463 -55.60 -99.24 27.39
CA LYS A 463 -55.51 -100.11 28.57
C LYS A 463 -56.83 -100.77 28.98
N VAL A 464 -57.98 -100.26 28.53
CA VAL A 464 -59.31 -100.84 28.85
C VAL A 464 -59.67 -101.99 27.89
N LYS A 465 -58.90 -102.20 26.82
CA LYS A 465 -59.25 -103.14 25.72
C LYS A 465 -58.42 -104.43 25.63
N THR A 466 -57.65 -104.76 26.67
CA THR A 466 -56.91 -106.03 26.77
C THR A 466 -57.37 -106.87 27.96
N ARG A 467 -58.28 -107.81 27.65
CA ARG A 467 -58.58 -109.12 28.28
C ARG A 467 -58.31 -109.31 29.77
#